data_AF-E2AXT6-F1
#
_entry.id   AF-E2AXT6-F1
#
_cell.length_a   1.000
_cell.length_b   1.000
_cell.length_c   1.000
_cell.angle_alpha   90.00
_cell.angle_beta   90.00
_cell.angle_gamma   90.00
#
_symmetry.space_group_name_H-M   'P 1'
#
loop_
_entity.id
_entity.type
_entity.pdbx_description
1 polymer ?
#
loop_
_entity_poly.entity_id
_entity_poly.type
_entity_poly.pdbx_seq_one_letter_code
_entity_poly.pdbx_strand_id
1 'polypeptide(L)'
;TINESWKLPLGYFFIESLNSNKKANLVNHCLQLLENCKVTVINITFDCCPTNLTMSKVLGCKFEFEKKLNQSAKEPVLVLQTKISYENPVFIFPDPSHIMKLIRNVLAEKGILYDDNNEEINFKYLKKLNELQDNEGLHLCNKINKRHIEFFKQKMKVKLATQLLSKSVAEALMFCSEHLKLEDFKDCGPTVKFILMMNDAFDVLNS
;
A
#
# COMPACT_ATOMS: atom_id res chain seq x y z
N THR A 1 -12.70 20.96 -2.43
CA THR A 1 -12.84 19.81 -3.34
C THR A 1 -11.95 20.05 -4.53
N ILE A 2 -11.11 19.08 -4.93
CA ILE A 2 -10.24 19.22 -6.12
C ILE A 2 -11.12 18.91 -7.33
N ASN A 3 -11.51 19.94 -8.09
CA ASN A 3 -12.58 19.84 -9.10
C ASN A 3 -12.07 19.92 -10.54
N GLU A 4 -10.78 20.12 -10.75
CA GLU A 4 -10.18 20.33 -12.07
C GLU A 4 -9.07 19.30 -12.35
N SER A 5 -8.93 18.91 -13.62
CA SER A 5 -7.94 17.94 -14.07
C SER A 5 -6.84 18.62 -14.88
N TRP A 6 -5.86 19.19 -14.18
CA TRP A 6 -4.63 19.71 -14.77
C TRP A 6 -3.42 19.34 -13.92
N LYS A 7 -2.23 19.39 -14.55
CA LYS A 7 -0.95 19.07 -13.90
C LYS A 7 0.08 20.11 -14.32
N LEU A 8 0.86 20.59 -13.36
CA LEU A 8 1.96 21.52 -13.60
C LEU A 8 3.20 21.07 -12.82
N PRO A 9 4.36 20.85 -13.46
CA PRO A 9 5.60 20.60 -12.73
C PRO A 9 6.06 21.87 -12.03
N LEU A 10 6.25 21.81 -10.71
CA LEU A 10 6.65 22.97 -9.88
C LEU A 10 8.16 23.02 -9.60
N GLY A 11 8.89 21.93 -9.82
CA GLY A 11 10.32 21.86 -9.55
C GLY A 11 10.98 20.67 -10.24
N TYR A 12 12.18 20.91 -10.77
CA TYR A 12 13.02 19.91 -11.40
C TYR A 12 14.47 20.19 -11.07
N PHE A 13 15.15 19.23 -10.44
CA PHE A 13 16.49 19.40 -9.91
C PHE A 13 17.37 18.23 -10.32
N PHE A 14 18.51 18.52 -10.95
CA PHE A 14 19.58 17.53 -11.11
C PHE A 14 20.34 17.40 -9.80
N ILE A 15 20.30 16.23 -9.20
CA ILE A 15 20.88 15.94 -7.89
C ILE A 15 21.57 14.58 -7.93
N GLU A 16 22.76 14.50 -7.33
CA GLU A 16 23.43 13.22 -7.09
C GLU A 16 22.74 12.46 -5.94
N SER A 17 22.40 13.17 -4.86
CA SER A 17 21.61 12.64 -3.75
C SER A 17 20.89 13.75 -2.97
N LEU A 18 19.76 13.39 -2.34
CA LEU A 18 18.97 14.27 -1.49
C LEU A 18 18.68 13.55 -0.16
N ASN A 19 19.23 14.08 0.92
CA ASN A 19 18.87 13.62 2.26
C ASN A 19 17.48 14.17 2.68
N SER A 20 16.90 13.57 3.72
CA SER A 20 15.55 13.86 4.17
C SER A 20 15.33 15.33 4.57
N ASN A 21 16.33 15.99 5.15
CA ASN A 21 16.26 17.41 5.52
C ASN A 21 16.23 18.32 4.28
N LYS A 22 17.10 18.06 3.30
CA LYS A 22 17.09 18.81 2.04
C LYS A 22 15.77 18.62 1.29
N LYS A 23 15.22 17.40 1.25
CA LYS A 23 13.89 17.15 0.67
C LYS A 23 12.80 17.93 1.40
N ALA A 24 12.80 17.92 2.73
CA ALA A 24 11.83 18.66 3.55
C ALA A 24 11.91 20.17 3.28
N ASN A 25 13.12 20.72 3.13
CA ASN A 25 13.31 22.13 2.78
C ASN A 25 12.74 22.47 1.40
N LEU A 26 12.97 21.61 0.39
CA LEU A 26 12.39 21.80 -0.95
C LEU A 26 10.87 21.74 -0.93
N VAL A 27 10.28 20.79 -0.19
CA VAL A 27 8.82 20.68 -0.02
C VAL A 27 8.27 21.92 0.68
N ASN A 28 8.86 22.34 1.80
CA ASN A 28 8.45 23.55 2.51
C ASN A 28 8.55 24.81 1.64
N HIS A 29 9.60 24.94 0.84
CA HIS A 29 9.76 26.09 -0.05
C HIS A 29 8.69 26.09 -1.15
N CYS A 30 8.40 24.93 -1.75
CA CYS A 30 7.33 24.77 -2.72
C CYS A 30 5.96 25.15 -2.11
N LEU A 31 5.68 24.66 -0.90
CA LEU A 31 4.49 24.98 -0.13
C LEU A 31 4.34 26.50 0.11
N GLN A 32 5.42 27.20 0.50
CA GLN A 32 5.40 28.66 0.67
C GLN A 32 5.12 29.41 -0.63
N LEU A 33 5.70 28.98 -1.75
CA LEU A 33 5.46 29.60 -3.05
C LEU A 33 3.99 29.42 -3.50
N LEU A 34 3.42 28.24 -3.29
CA LEU A 34 2.02 27.96 -3.61
C LEU A 34 1.07 28.80 -2.76
N GLU A 35 1.35 28.94 -1.47
CA GLU A 35 0.58 29.80 -0.56
C GLU A 35 0.61 31.27 -1.00
N ASN A 36 1.79 31.80 -1.40
CA ASN A 36 1.91 33.16 -1.94
C ASN A 36 1.09 33.37 -3.22
N CYS A 37 0.89 32.32 -4.02
CA CYS A 37 0.02 32.33 -5.18
C CYS A 37 -1.46 32.08 -4.85
N LYS A 38 -1.83 32.00 -3.57
CA LYS A 38 -3.19 31.68 -3.08
C LYS A 38 -3.67 30.30 -3.52
N VAL A 39 -2.75 29.35 -3.71
CA VAL A 39 -3.06 27.95 -3.99
C VAL A 39 -3.13 27.19 -2.68
N THR A 40 -4.32 26.67 -2.36
CA THR A 40 -4.51 25.83 -1.17
C THR A 40 -4.07 24.40 -1.44
N VAL A 41 -3.02 23.95 -0.75
CA VAL A 41 -2.57 22.56 -0.79
C VAL A 41 -3.36 21.74 0.23
N ILE A 42 -4.05 20.71 -0.24
CA ILE A 42 -4.89 19.86 0.62
C ILE A 42 -4.12 18.61 1.06
N ASN A 43 -3.32 18.04 0.17
CA ASN A 43 -2.57 16.82 0.46
C ASN A 43 -1.24 16.76 -0.29
N ILE A 44 -0.34 15.91 0.21
CA ILE A 44 0.91 15.52 -0.42
C ILE A 44 0.96 14.00 -0.52
N THR A 45 1.18 13.49 -1.73
CA THR A 45 1.42 12.06 -1.97
C THR A 45 2.88 11.78 -2.31
N PHE A 46 3.41 10.66 -1.81
CA PHE A 46 4.82 10.29 -1.97
C PHE A 46 5.03 8.77 -1.92
N ASP A 47 6.14 8.27 -2.45
CA ASP A 47 6.48 6.85 -2.33
C ASP A 47 6.97 6.50 -0.90
N CYS A 48 6.79 5.26 -0.45
CA CYS A 48 7.21 4.86 0.90
C CYS A 48 8.73 4.60 1.02
N CYS A 49 9.59 5.28 0.26
CA CYS A 49 11.04 5.18 0.45
C CYS A 49 11.43 5.64 1.86
N PRO A 50 12.39 4.98 2.55
CA PRO A 50 12.83 5.40 3.89
C PRO A 50 13.16 6.89 4.00
N THR A 51 13.82 7.47 2.99
CA THR A 51 14.16 8.90 2.99
C THR A 51 12.93 9.81 2.96
N ASN A 52 11.86 9.41 2.27
CA ASN A 52 10.63 10.19 2.22
C ASN A 52 9.78 10.01 3.48
N LEU A 53 9.81 8.84 4.11
CA LEU A 53 9.21 8.64 5.44
C LEU A 53 9.94 9.46 6.52
N THR A 54 11.26 9.58 6.45
CA THR A 54 11.99 10.49 7.35
C THR A 54 11.68 11.95 7.02
N MET A 55 11.55 12.31 5.73
CA MET A 55 11.18 13.67 5.31
C MET A 55 9.82 14.07 5.90
N SER A 56 8.80 13.21 5.85
CA SER A 56 7.49 13.54 6.43
C SER A 56 7.55 13.73 7.94
N LYS A 57 8.38 12.95 8.66
CA LYS A 57 8.67 13.20 10.09
C LYS A 57 9.32 14.56 10.32
N VAL A 58 10.29 14.94 9.50
CA VAL A 58 10.96 16.27 9.56
C VAL A 58 9.97 17.40 9.29
N LEU A 59 8.99 17.18 8.40
CA LEU A 59 7.90 18.12 8.13
C LEU A 59 6.84 18.18 9.24
N GLY A 60 6.95 17.34 10.28
CA GLY A 60 6.07 17.36 11.46
C GLY A 60 5.03 16.25 11.49
N CYS A 61 5.04 15.29 10.56
CA CYS A 61 4.13 14.14 10.65
C CYS A 61 4.51 13.22 11.81
N LYS A 62 3.51 12.90 12.62
CA LYS A 62 3.60 11.86 13.65
C LYS A 62 2.93 10.60 13.14
N PHE A 63 3.70 9.52 13.12
CA PHE A 63 3.24 8.20 12.77
C PHE A 63 2.86 7.47 14.08
N GLU A 64 1.68 7.75 14.61
CA GLU A 64 1.17 7.02 15.79
C GLU A 64 0.55 5.70 15.30
N PHE A 65 1.41 4.68 15.13
CA PHE A 65 0.97 3.31 14.78
C PHE A 65 0.76 2.42 16.01
N GLU A 66 1.06 2.91 17.21
CA GLU A 66 0.95 2.14 18.44
C GLU A 66 -0.50 2.18 18.96
N LYS A 67 -1.18 1.03 18.91
CA LYS A 67 -2.25 0.72 19.87
C LYS A 67 -1.65 0.83 21.27
N LYS A 68 -1.90 1.92 21.99
CA LYS A 68 -1.88 1.83 23.45
C LYS A 68 -3.02 0.90 23.83
N LEU A 69 -2.69 -0.29 24.35
CA LEU A 69 -3.60 -1.39 24.72
C LEU A 69 -4.86 -0.99 25.52
N ASN A 70 -4.94 0.24 26.05
CA ASN A 70 -6.01 0.72 26.93
C ASN A 70 -6.69 2.03 26.48
N GLN A 71 -6.54 2.46 25.22
CA GLN A 71 -7.26 3.64 24.71
C GLN A 71 -8.04 3.28 23.45
N SER A 72 -9.28 3.79 23.35
CA SER A 72 -10.06 3.81 22.12
C SER A 72 -9.13 4.23 20.99
N ALA A 73 -9.02 3.40 19.94
CA ALA A 73 -8.13 3.67 18.82
C ALA A 73 -8.37 5.10 18.33
N LYS A 74 -7.42 6.00 18.57
CA LYS A 74 -7.41 7.28 17.86
C LYS A 74 -7.09 6.91 16.43
N GLU A 75 -7.97 7.32 15.51
CA GLU A 75 -7.72 7.14 14.08
C GLU A 75 -6.32 7.69 13.77
N PRO A 76 -5.47 6.95 13.05
CA PRO A 76 -4.14 7.42 12.71
C PRO A 76 -4.28 8.60 11.74
N VAL A 77 -4.21 9.82 12.26
CA VAL A 77 -4.27 11.02 11.41
C VAL A 77 -2.85 11.43 11.05
N LEU A 78 -2.46 11.19 9.79
CA LEU A 78 -1.21 11.69 9.21
C LEU A 78 -1.36 13.16 8.84
N VAL A 79 -1.40 14.02 9.86
CA VAL A 79 -1.44 15.48 9.67
C VAL A 79 -0.01 16.02 9.62
N LEU A 80 0.28 16.86 8.64
CA LEU A 80 1.44 17.73 8.73
C LEU A 80 1.21 18.82 9.77
N GLN A 81 2.03 18.84 10.81
CA GLN A 81 2.24 20.04 11.60
C GLN A 81 3.41 20.81 11.00
N THR A 82 3.19 21.47 9.86
CA THR A 82 4.22 22.35 9.28
C THR A 82 4.43 23.57 10.18
N LYS A 83 5.64 24.13 10.19
CA LYS A 83 5.93 25.43 10.82
C LYS A 83 5.26 26.62 10.11
N ILE A 84 4.71 26.37 8.93
CA ILE A 84 3.90 27.33 8.16
C ILE A 84 2.50 27.24 8.73
N SER A 85 1.95 28.36 9.22
CA SER A 85 0.56 28.44 9.67
C SER A 85 -0.35 28.41 8.44
N TYR A 86 -0.53 27.23 7.85
CA TYR A 86 -1.69 27.03 7.01
C TYR A 86 -2.94 27.22 7.86
N GLU A 87 -3.93 27.95 7.36
CA GLU A 87 -5.26 27.99 7.97
C GLU A 87 -5.91 26.59 8.02
N ASN A 88 -5.50 25.69 7.10
CA ASN A 88 -6.03 24.33 6.97
C ASN A 88 -4.91 23.27 7.03
N PRO A 89 -5.15 22.11 7.65
CA PRO A 89 -4.17 21.04 7.69
C PRO A 89 -3.84 20.50 6.30
N VAL A 90 -2.56 20.26 6.02
CA VAL A 90 -2.11 19.51 4.83
C VAL A 90 -1.95 18.04 5.20
N PHE A 91 -2.66 17.14 4.51
CA PHE A 91 -2.59 15.71 4.78
C PHE A 91 -1.46 15.03 4.00
N ILE A 92 -0.82 14.02 4.60
CA ILE A 92 0.18 13.21 3.91
C ILE A 92 -0.35 11.79 3.70
N PHE A 93 -0.36 11.36 2.43
CA PHE A 93 -0.77 10.02 2.03
C PHE A 93 0.38 9.32 1.30
N PRO A 94 0.85 8.15 1.76
CA PRO A 94 1.74 7.36 0.93
C PRO A 94 0.97 6.81 -0.29
N ASP A 95 1.66 6.69 -1.43
CA ASP A 95 1.06 6.19 -2.67
C ASP A 95 0.49 4.76 -2.48
N PRO A 96 -0.82 4.55 -2.66
CA PRO A 96 -1.46 3.24 -2.54
C PRO A 96 -0.84 2.19 -3.46
N SER A 97 -0.46 2.59 -4.68
CA SER A 97 0.19 1.69 -5.65
C SER A 97 1.56 1.23 -5.14
N HIS A 98 2.29 2.11 -4.47
CA HIS A 98 3.55 1.77 -3.82
C HIS A 98 3.34 0.84 -2.61
N ILE A 99 2.38 1.16 -1.73
CA ILE A 99 2.03 0.34 -0.58
C ILE A 99 1.70 -1.08 -1.03
N MET A 100 0.90 -1.23 -2.09
CA MET A 100 0.48 -2.56 -2.53
C MET A 100 1.63 -3.45 -2.97
N LYS A 101 2.63 -2.86 -3.64
CA LYS A 101 3.87 -3.56 -3.97
C LYS A 101 4.62 -4.00 -2.71
N LEU A 102 4.73 -3.12 -1.71
CA LEU A 102 5.45 -3.43 -0.47
C LEU A 102 4.77 -4.56 0.30
N ILE A 103 3.46 -4.52 0.45
CA ILE A 103 2.68 -5.56 1.13
C ILE A 103 2.87 -6.92 0.45
N ARG A 104 2.72 -6.98 -0.87
CA ARG A 104 2.97 -8.19 -1.67
C ARG A 104 4.41 -8.70 -1.49
N ASN A 105 5.40 -7.79 -1.47
CA ASN A 105 6.80 -8.16 -1.29
C ASN A 105 7.04 -8.75 0.10
N VAL A 106 6.51 -8.12 1.16
CA VAL A 106 6.66 -8.56 2.54
C VAL A 106 6.01 -9.93 2.73
N LEU A 107 4.77 -10.11 2.26
CA LEU A 107 4.08 -11.40 2.36
C LEU A 107 4.88 -12.52 1.68
N ALA A 108 5.40 -12.27 0.47
CA ALA A 108 6.19 -13.27 -0.26
C ALA A 108 7.56 -13.56 0.38
N GLU A 109 8.23 -12.54 0.92
CA GLU A 109 9.57 -12.65 1.51
C GLU A 109 9.53 -13.30 2.90
N LYS A 110 8.54 -12.95 3.72
CA LYS A 110 8.35 -13.55 5.06
C LYS A 110 7.66 -14.90 5.00
N GLY A 111 6.86 -15.15 3.97
CA GLY A 111 6.09 -16.38 3.79
C GLY A 111 4.86 -16.44 4.68
N ILE A 112 4.99 -16.09 5.96
CA ILE A 112 3.92 -16.07 6.96
C ILE A 112 3.87 -14.70 7.62
N LEU A 113 2.67 -14.14 7.72
CA LEU A 113 2.31 -13.00 8.56
C LEU A 113 1.22 -13.45 9.54
N TYR A 114 0.97 -12.66 10.57
CA TYR A 114 -0.06 -12.94 11.58
C TYR A 114 -1.03 -11.78 11.65
N ASP A 115 -2.32 -12.09 11.80
CA ASP A 115 -3.34 -11.08 12.06
C ASP A 115 -3.47 -10.77 13.57
N ASP A 116 -4.42 -9.90 13.92
CA ASP A 116 -4.68 -9.49 15.32
C ASP A 116 -5.11 -10.66 16.23
N ASN A 117 -5.57 -11.78 15.65
CA ASN A 117 -5.95 -13.00 16.36
C ASN A 117 -4.80 -14.02 16.44
N ASN A 118 -3.61 -13.66 15.93
CA ASN A 118 -2.47 -14.56 15.78
C ASN A 118 -2.72 -15.74 14.82
N GLU A 119 -3.62 -15.55 13.85
CA GLU A 119 -3.91 -16.53 12.79
C GLU A 119 -2.97 -16.33 11.59
N GLU A 120 -2.61 -17.42 10.91
CA GLU A 120 -1.59 -17.40 9.85
C GLU A 120 -2.12 -16.86 8.51
N ILE A 121 -1.54 -15.75 8.06
CA ILE A 121 -1.64 -15.26 6.68
C ILE A 121 -0.45 -15.82 5.91
N ASN A 122 -0.68 -16.78 5.03
CA ASN A 122 0.38 -17.63 4.49
C ASN A 122 0.45 -17.57 2.96
N PHE A 123 1.59 -17.13 2.44
CA PHE A 123 1.86 -17.04 1.00
C PHE A 123 1.82 -18.42 0.30
N LYS A 124 1.92 -19.53 1.05
CA LYS A 124 1.80 -20.89 0.49
C LYS A 124 0.52 -21.10 -0.30
N TYR A 125 -0.60 -20.52 0.14
CA TYR A 125 -1.90 -20.72 -0.51
C TYR A 125 -1.92 -20.12 -1.93
N LEU A 126 -1.22 -19.01 -2.15
CA LEU A 126 -1.07 -18.39 -3.47
C LEU A 126 -0.19 -19.25 -4.40
N LYS A 127 0.86 -19.87 -3.87
CA LYS A 127 1.70 -20.83 -4.62
C LYS A 127 0.88 -22.06 -5.03
N LYS A 128 0.18 -22.65 -4.07
CA LYS A 128 -0.69 -23.82 -4.28
C LYS A 128 -1.81 -23.54 -5.28
N LEU A 129 -2.43 -22.37 -5.23
CA LEU A 129 -3.44 -21.97 -6.21
C LEU A 129 -2.84 -21.90 -7.62
N ASN A 130 -1.64 -21.33 -7.77
CA ASN A 130 -0.98 -21.29 -9.07
C ASN A 130 -0.63 -22.71 -9.57
N GLU A 131 -0.05 -23.54 -8.70
CA GLU A 131 0.30 -24.94 -9.02
C GLU A 131 -0.93 -25.74 -9.45
N LEU A 132 -2.06 -25.60 -8.74
CA LEU A 132 -3.32 -26.26 -9.10
C LEU A 132 -3.78 -25.84 -10.50
N GLN A 133 -3.81 -24.55 -10.79
CA GLN A 133 -4.26 -24.05 -12.10
C GLN A 133 -3.33 -24.46 -13.24
N ASP A 134 -2.01 -24.46 -13.00
CA ASP A 134 -1.02 -24.91 -13.97
C ASP A 134 -1.16 -26.42 -14.26
N ASN A 135 -1.47 -27.23 -13.23
CA ASN A 135 -1.66 -28.68 -13.37
C ASN A 135 -2.96 -29.04 -14.10
N GLU A 136 -4.06 -28.36 -13.78
CA GLU A 136 -5.38 -28.60 -14.41
C GLU A 136 -5.49 -27.97 -15.80
N GLY A 137 -4.63 -26.99 -16.13
CA GLY A 137 -4.71 -26.22 -17.37
C GLY A 137 -5.90 -25.25 -17.43
N LEU A 138 -6.58 -25.02 -16.29
CA LEU A 138 -7.76 -24.16 -16.15
C LEU A 138 -7.59 -23.19 -14.98
N HIS A 139 -8.15 -21.99 -15.12
CA HIS A 139 -8.12 -20.95 -14.09
C HIS A 139 -9.46 -20.82 -13.36
N LEU A 140 -9.41 -20.63 -12.04
CA LEU A 140 -10.58 -20.32 -11.21
C LEU A 140 -10.91 -18.82 -11.27
N CYS A 141 -11.22 -18.33 -12.47
CA CYS A 141 -11.67 -16.96 -12.75
C CYS A 141 -10.76 -15.83 -12.24
N ASN A 142 -9.47 -16.09 -12.02
CA ASN A 142 -8.48 -15.11 -11.59
C ASN A 142 -7.30 -15.02 -12.58
N LYS A 143 -6.45 -14.01 -12.39
CA LYS A 143 -5.35 -13.68 -13.33
C LYS A 143 -3.97 -14.14 -12.85
N ILE A 144 -3.89 -14.84 -11.72
CA ILE A 144 -2.59 -15.25 -11.18
C ILE A 144 -1.96 -16.27 -12.12
N ASN A 145 -0.64 -16.20 -12.21
CA ASN A 145 0.18 -17.14 -12.98
C ASN A 145 1.59 -17.13 -12.37
N LYS A 146 2.49 -17.96 -12.90
CA LYS A 146 3.87 -18.07 -12.45
C LYS A 146 4.59 -16.72 -12.28
N ARG A 147 4.28 -15.70 -13.09
CA ARG A 147 4.88 -14.35 -12.97
C ARG A 147 4.44 -13.60 -11.70
N HIS A 148 3.28 -13.93 -11.14
CA HIS A 148 2.79 -13.36 -9.89
C HIS A 148 3.45 -13.99 -8.67
N ILE A 149 3.89 -15.25 -8.78
CA ILE A 149 4.59 -15.99 -7.73
C ILE A 149 6.10 -15.70 -7.80
N GLU A 150 6.69 -15.79 -8.99
CA GLU A 150 8.12 -15.59 -9.26
C GLU A 150 8.40 -14.14 -9.73
N PHE A 151 7.83 -13.18 -9.02
CA PHE A 151 7.83 -11.78 -9.44
C PHE A 151 9.14 -11.04 -9.18
N PHE A 152 10.23 -11.68 -8.74
CA PHE A 152 11.47 -11.01 -8.29
C PHE A 152 12.04 -10.04 -9.32
N LYS A 153 12.13 -10.45 -10.60
CA LYS A 153 12.56 -9.57 -11.71
C LYS A 153 11.53 -8.49 -12.08
N GLN A 154 10.32 -8.57 -11.52
CA GLN A 154 9.18 -7.68 -11.78
C GLN A 154 8.65 -7.08 -10.46
N LYS A 155 9.49 -6.97 -9.42
CA LYS A 155 9.13 -6.50 -8.06
C LYS A 155 8.43 -5.14 -8.04
N MET A 156 8.75 -4.30 -9.02
CA MET A 156 8.19 -2.96 -9.17
C MET A 156 6.86 -2.91 -9.94
N LYS A 157 6.38 -4.02 -10.52
CA LYS A 157 5.10 -4.04 -11.24
C LYS A 157 3.93 -4.08 -10.27
N VAL A 158 3.24 -2.94 -10.15
CA VAL A 158 2.02 -2.77 -9.34
C VAL A 158 0.91 -3.71 -9.82
N LYS A 159 0.73 -3.81 -11.14
CA LYS A 159 -0.28 -4.70 -11.75
C LYS A 159 -0.23 -6.13 -11.24
N LEU A 160 0.97 -6.69 -11.03
CA LEU A 160 1.10 -8.05 -10.50
C LEU A 160 0.76 -8.11 -9.00
N ALA A 161 0.94 -7.02 -8.25
CA ALA A 161 0.57 -6.96 -6.84
C ALA A 161 -0.95 -6.93 -6.69
N THR A 162 -1.61 -6.03 -7.42
CA THR A 162 -3.06 -5.86 -7.35
C THR A 162 -3.80 -7.08 -7.88
N GLN A 163 -3.28 -7.75 -8.91
CA GLN A 163 -3.87 -9.01 -9.41
C GLN A 163 -3.66 -10.20 -8.46
N LEU A 164 -2.58 -10.21 -7.68
CA LEU A 164 -2.33 -11.28 -6.71
C LEU A 164 -3.20 -11.11 -5.45
N LEU A 165 -3.43 -9.86 -5.04
CA LEU A 165 -4.22 -9.50 -3.86
C LEU A 165 -5.61 -9.00 -4.26
N SER A 166 -6.26 -9.67 -5.22
CA SER A 166 -7.60 -9.30 -5.70
C SER A 166 -8.70 -10.18 -5.12
N LYS A 167 -9.92 -9.66 -5.12
CA LYS A 167 -11.13 -10.40 -4.70
C LYS A 167 -11.29 -11.77 -5.38
N SER A 168 -11.05 -11.87 -6.69
CA SER A 168 -11.14 -13.15 -7.41
C SER A 168 -10.14 -14.21 -6.95
N VAL A 169 -8.98 -13.80 -6.40
CA VAL A 169 -8.02 -14.75 -5.80
C VAL A 169 -8.54 -15.24 -4.45
N ALA A 170 -9.07 -14.35 -3.63
CA ALA A 170 -9.69 -14.72 -2.36
C ALA A 170 -10.86 -15.70 -2.56
N GLU A 171 -11.74 -15.43 -3.54
CA GLU A 171 -12.84 -16.32 -3.90
C GLU A 171 -12.35 -17.69 -4.40
N ALA A 172 -11.28 -17.73 -5.20
CA ALA A 172 -10.69 -18.98 -5.66
C ALA A 172 -10.11 -19.83 -4.52
N LEU A 173 -9.43 -19.20 -3.55
CA LEU A 173 -8.93 -19.90 -2.36
C LEU A 173 -10.07 -20.48 -1.52
N MET A 174 -11.13 -19.69 -1.28
CA MET A 174 -12.33 -20.16 -0.58
C MET A 174 -13.00 -21.30 -1.32
N PHE A 175 -13.09 -21.22 -2.66
CA PHE A 175 -13.66 -22.29 -3.47
C PHE A 175 -12.87 -23.59 -3.34
N CYS A 176 -11.55 -23.54 -3.38
CA CYS A 176 -10.70 -24.71 -3.16
C CYS A 176 -10.89 -25.32 -1.76
N SER A 177 -11.04 -24.47 -0.74
CA SER A 177 -11.18 -24.91 0.66
C SER A 177 -12.57 -25.47 0.97
N GLU A 178 -13.64 -24.74 0.61
CA GLU A 178 -15.01 -25.05 1.06
C GLU A 178 -15.78 -25.94 0.10
N HIS A 179 -15.61 -25.74 -1.22
CA HIS A 179 -16.35 -26.47 -2.24
C HIS A 179 -15.60 -27.70 -2.73
N LEU A 180 -14.32 -27.56 -3.06
CA LEU A 180 -13.49 -28.70 -3.49
C LEU A 180 -12.92 -29.50 -2.32
N LYS A 181 -12.86 -28.92 -1.12
CA LYS A 181 -12.35 -29.56 0.11
C LYS A 181 -10.93 -30.10 -0.04
N LEU A 182 -10.08 -29.34 -0.73
CA LEU A 182 -8.69 -29.69 -0.95
C LEU A 182 -7.87 -29.43 0.31
N GLU A 183 -7.18 -30.46 0.82
CA GLU A 183 -6.41 -30.36 2.08
C GLU A 183 -5.32 -29.27 2.02
N ASP A 184 -4.72 -29.04 0.83
CA ASP A 184 -3.72 -28.00 0.62
C ASP A 184 -4.22 -26.57 0.91
N PHE A 185 -5.54 -26.36 0.91
CA PHE A 185 -6.19 -25.06 1.14
C PHE A 185 -6.91 -24.98 2.47
N LYS A 186 -6.79 -26.00 3.30
CA LYS A 186 -7.32 -26.00 4.66
C LYS A 186 -6.76 -24.82 5.45
N ASP A 187 -7.64 -24.19 6.23
CA ASP A 187 -7.34 -23.04 7.08
C ASP A 187 -6.85 -21.78 6.33
N CYS A 188 -7.15 -21.64 5.03
CA CYS A 188 -6.76 -20.44 4.26
C CYS A 188 -7.56 -19.17 4.62
N GLY A 189 -8.57 -19.27 5.50
CA GLY A 189 -9.48 -18.19 5.88
C GLY A 189 -8.80 -16.86 6.28
N PRO A 190 -7.78 -16.85 7.14
CA PRO A 190 -7.07 -15.61 7.49
C PRO A 190 -6.38 -14.96 6.28
N THR A 191 -5.84 -15.78 5.37
CA THR A 191 -5.22 -15.29 4.12
C THR A 191 -6.26 -14.69 3.18
N VAL A 192 -7.44 -15.32 3.06
CA VAL A 192 -8.57 -14.81 2.28
C VAL A 192 -9.02 -13.46 2.81
N LYS A 193 -9.26 -13.36 4.12
CA LYS A 193 -9.66 -12.11 4.79
C LYS A 193 -8.64 -11.00 4.55
N PHE A 194 -7.35 -11.31 4.69
CA PHE A 194 -6.27 -10.36 4.40
C PHE A 194 -6.32 -9.87 2.95
N ILE A 195 -6.47 -10.77 1.97
CA ILE A 195 -6.54 -10.39 0.54
C ILE A 195 -7.73 -9.47 0.28
N LEU A 196 -8.92 -9.78 0.81
CA LEU A 196 -10.10 -8.93 0.65
C LEU A 196 -9.90 -7.54 1.26
N MET A 197 -9.34 -7.47 2.48
CA MET A 197 -9.02 -6.18 3.11
C MET A 197 -8.09 -5.33 2.26
N MET A 198 -7.06 -5.95 1.64
CA MET A 198 -6.13 -5.23 0.77
C MET A 198 -6.78 -4.79 -0.55
N ASN A 199 -7.62 -5.65 -1.15
CA ASN A 199 -8.38 -5.32 -2.35
C ASN A 199 -9.27 -4.09 -2.11
N ASP A 200 -10.10 -4.14 -1.07
CA ASP A 200 -11.09 -3.11 -0.80
C ASP A 200 -10.43 -1.79 -0.41
N ALA A 201 -9.35 -1.84 0.38
CA ALA A 201 -8.57 -0.66 0.70
C ALA A 201 -7.95 -0.02 -0.55
N PHE A 202 -7.42 -0.83 -1.48
CA PHE A 202 -6.84 -0.32 -2.72
C PHE A 202 -7.89 0.28 -3.66
N ASP A 203 -9.05 -0.36 -3.80
CA ASP A 203 -10.16 0.12 -4.63
C ASP A 203 -10.68 1.48 -4.12
N VAL A 204 -10.86 1.64 -2.80
CA VAL A 204 -11.26 2.92 -2.19
C VAL A 204 -10.24 4.03 -2.46
N LEU A 205 -8.96 3.72 -2.34
CA LEU A 205 -7.88 4.71 -2.49
C LEU A 205 -7.55 5.03 -3.96
N ASN A 206 -8.09 4.28 -4.92
CA ASN A 206 -7.82 4.41 -6.35
C ASN A 206 -9.11 4.52 -7.18
N SER A 207 -10.21 4.97 -6.56
CA SER A 207 -11.50 5.25 -7.20
C SER A 207 -11.53 6.58 -7.95
#